data_AF-A0A0C1YCF0-F1
#
_entry.id   AF-A0A0C1YCF0-F1
#
_cell.length_a   1.000
_cell.length_b   1.000
_cell.length_c   1.000
_cell.angle_alpha   90.00
_cell.angle_beta   90.00
_cell.angle_gamma   90.00
#
_symmetry.space_group_name_H-M   'P 1'
#
loop_
_entity.id
_entity.type
_entity.pdbx_description
1 polymer ?
#
loop_
_entity_poly.entity_id
_entity_poly.type
_entity_poly.pdbx_seq_one_letter_code
_entity_poly.pdbx_strand_id
1 'polypeptide(L)'
;MYSVLETAVGHVVGALETTTDATGVTFHRTPATARARMADDYFDLMSAVPSGVRLEALTDTSVFEFDVELTRDLLPDTTSPGSTFDLVVDGVLQEPVRATENLVIVDPVTLETQFHPAGPTTLRFELGEGAADRRVEIWFPASSMLKLLDVRIAAGTSLRPAPVGAPLWVHHGSSISQCSQADRPTETWPAMVARETGRSLLNLGIGGHCQLDQFMARTVRDLPASAISLELGTNVVNFDTMRERTFASAFHGFLDTVRDGHPNTPIAIVTPVICPVAEQQPGPTLFDANYQMRTIERPAELAAGALSLTRVRELLVREVDIRIKEGDTNLSVIDGLALFGADDVKDMTDGLHPNAAGYRRMAGRFLALAGGLDGPLG
;
A
#
# COMPACT_ATOMS: atom_id res chain seq x y z
N MET A 1 33.67 4.51 -4.86
CA MET A 1 32.28 4.45 -5.34
C MET A 1 31.96 5.74 -6.07
N TYR A 2 30.93 5.76 -6.91
CA TYR A 2 30.49 6.97 -7.61
C TYR A 2 28.95 7.01 -7.64
N SER A 3 28.39 8.22 -7.71
CA SER A 3 26.94 8.42 -7.74
C SER A 3 26.34 7.96 -9.07
N VAL A 4 25.20 7.31 -8.98
CA VAL A 4 24.34 6.86 -10.07
C VAL A 4 22.88 7.27 -9.81
N LEU A 5 22.64 8.31 -9.00
CA LEU A 5 21.30 8.70 -8.55
C LEU A 5 20.29 8.81 -9.71
N GLU A 6 20.60 9.58 -10.76
CA GLU A 6 19.70 9.76 -11.91
C GLU A 6 19.37 8.42 -12.60
N THR A 7 20.39 7.57 -12.79
CA THR A 7 20.21 6.23 -13.39
C THR A 7 19.38 5.32 -12.48
N ALA A 8 19.63 5.33 -11.17
CA ALA A 8 18.89 4.54 -10.20
C ALA A 8 17.41 4.97 -10.14
N VAL A 9 17.14 6.28 -10.11
CA VAL A 9 15.78 6.84 -10.13
C VAL A 9 15.02 6.40 -11.38
N GLY A 10 15.68 6.36 -12.55
CA GLY A 10 15.10 5.85 -13.80
C GLY A 10 14.78 4.35 -13.80
N HIS A 11 15.26 3.60 -12.81
CA HIS A 11 15.03 2.17 -12.64
C HIS A 11 14.10 1.84 -11.45
N VAL A 12 13.54 2.86 -10.79
CA VAL A 12 12.53 2.65 -9.74
C VAL A 12 11.19 2.32 -10.36
N VAL A 13 10.55 1.27 -9.83
CA VAL A 13 9.21 0.81 -10.22
C VAL A 13 8.28 0.80 -8.99
N GLY A 14 6.97 0.72 -9.23
CA GLY A 14 5.95 0.69 -8.17
C GLY A 14 5.55 2.07 -7.63
N ALA A 15 6.09 3.16 -8.19
CA ALA A 15 5.64 4.52 -7.96
C ALA A 15 4.88 5.05 -9.20
N LEU A 16 3.93 5.96 -8.99
CA LEU A 16 3.23 6.64 -10.07
C LEU A 16 3.99 7.86 -10.56
N GLU A 17 4.62 8.58 -9.63
CA GLU A 17 5.32 9.82 -9.89
C GLU A 17 6.55 9.94 -9.02
N THR A 18 7.52 10.69 -9.54
CA THR A 18 8.75 11.03 -8.85
C THR A 18 8.88 12.53 -8.82
N THR A 19 9.12 13.10 -7.65
CA THR A 19 9.47 14.53 -7.50
C THR A 19 10.91 14.65 -7.04
N THR A 20 11.57 15.73 -7.44
CA THR A 20 12.95 16.04 -7.06
C THR A 20 13.03 17.49 -6.66
N ASP A 21 13.55 17.75 -5.46
CA ASP A 21 13.77 19.09 -4.94
C ASP A 21 15.15 19.17 -4.24
N ALA A 22 15.43 20.29 -3.58
CA ALA A 22 16.71 20.53 -2.89
C ALA A 22 17.00 19.55 -1.73
N THR A 23 15.99 18.80 -1.29
CA THR A 23 16.07 17.84 -0.19
C THR A 23 16.09 16.38 -0.65
N GLY A 24 16.06 16.13 -1.97
CA GLY A 24 16.20 14.80 -2.54
C GLY A 24 15.05 14.39 -3.47
N VAL A 25 14.93 13.09 -3.69
CA VAL A 25 13.93 12.46 -4.55
C VAL A 25 12.83 11.79 -3.71
N THR A 26 11.57 12.09 -4.00
CA THR A 26 10.40 11.46 -3.36
C THR A 26 9.62 10.65 -4.40
N PHE A 27 9.20 9.45 -4.02
CA PHE A 27 8.39 8.55 -4.85
C PHE A 27 6.95 8.56 -4.35
N HIS A 28 6.01 8.94 -5.21
CA HIS A 28 4.61 9.08 -4.86
C HIS A 28 3.78 7.94 -5.45
N ARG A 29 2.88 7.38 -4.64
CA ARG A 29 1.91 6.36 -5.06
C ARG A 29 0.53 6.94 -5.40
N THR A 30 0.44 8.26 -5.55
CA THR A 30 -0.77 8.98 -5.99
C THR A 30 -0.42 10.03 -7.05
N PRO A 31 -1.32 10.35 -8.01
CA PRO A 31 -1.02 11.35 -9.03
C PRO A 31 -0.93 12.77 -8.44
N ALA A 32 -0.02 13.61 -8.96
CA ALA A 32 0.16 15.02 -8.56
C ALA A 32 -1.12 15.81 -8.71
N THR A 33 -1.94 15.48 -9.73
CA THR A 33 -3.22 16.15 -9.92
C THR A 33 -4.21 15.87 -8.78
N ALA A 34 -4.17 14.68 -8.16
CA ALA A 34 -4.97 14.40 -6.96
C ALA A 34 -4.42 15.18 -5.78
N ARG A 35 -3.10 15.10 -5.53
CA ARG A 35 -2.44 15.77 -4.42
C ARG A 35 -2.69 17.29 -4.43
N ALA A 36 -2.49 17.93 -5.58
CA ALA A 36 -2.72 19.35 -5.75
C ALA A 36 -4.19 19.78 -5.62
N ARG A 37 -5.15 18.94 -6.01
CA ARG A 37 -6.58 19.28 -5.96
C ARG A 37 -7.22 18.98 -4.62
N MET A 38 -6.77 17.92 -3.95
CA MET A 38 -7.27 17.57 -2.63
C MET A 38 -6.70 18.52 -1.57
N ALA A 39 -5.45 18.97 -1.74
CA ALA A 39 -4.76 19.88 -0.82
C ALA A 39 -4.86 19.41 0.64
N ASP A 40 -4.74 18.09 0.82
CA ASP A 40 -4.76 17.40 2.10
C ASP A 40 -3.32 16.94 2.39
N ASP A 41 -2.73 17.49 3.45
CA ASP A 41 -1.34 17.21 3.81
C ASP A 41 -1.15 15.74 4.17
N TYR A 42 -2.14 15.10 4.83
CA TYR A 42 -2.05 13.69 5.21
C TYR A 42 -2.04 12.77 3.98
N PHE A 43 -2.78 13.13 2.93
CA PHE A 43 -2.73 12.40 1.66
C PHE A 43 -1.37 12.49 0.97
N ASP A 44 -0.73 13.66 0.98
CA ASP A 44 0.61 13.81 0.39
C ASP A 44 1.66 13.04 1.22
N LEU A 45 1.56 13.07 2.55
CA LEU A 45 2.40 12.28 3.45
C LEU A 45 2.26 10.78 3.16
N MET A 46 1.04 10.24 3.13
CA MET A 46 0.80 8.82 2.87
C MET A 46 1.15 8.42 1.43
N SER A 47 1.06 9.34 0.48
CA SER A 47 1.53 9.15 -0.88
C SER A 47 3.03 8.90 -0.96
N ALA A 48 3.81 9.55 -0.09
CA ALA A 48 5.27 9.48 -0.03
C ALA A 48 5.81 8.26 0.75
N VAL A 49 4.94 7.45 1.39
CA VAL A 49 5.33 6.15 1.94
C VAL A 49 5.46 5.16 0.77
N PRO A 50 6.65 4.61 0.47
CA PRO A 50 6.91 3.89 -0.77
C PRO A 50 6.57 2.39 -0.69
N SER A 51 5.43 2.03 -0.11
CA SER A 51 5.00 0.62 0.03
C SER A 51 4.83 -0.05 -1.34
N GLY A 52 5.63 -1.09 -1.59
CA GLY A 52 5.68 -1.82 -2.88
C GLY A 52 6.60 -1.19 -3.94
N VAL A 53 7.18 -0.02 -3.68
CA VAL A 53 8.16 0.65 -4.54
C VAL A 53 9.53 0.02 -4.34
N ARG A 54 10.30 -0.10 -5.43
CA ARG A 54 11.62 -0.72 -5.40
C ARG A 54 12.48 -0.24 -6.58
N LEU A 55 13.79 -0.25 -6.39
CA LEU A 55 14.75 -0.21 -7.50
C LEU A 55 14.78 -1.60 -8.14
N GLU A 56 14.64 -1.73 -9.47
CA GLU A 56 14.91 -2.97 -10.20
C GLU A 56 15.98 -2.76 -11.27
N ALA A 57 17.10 -3.47 -11.18
CA ALA A 57 18.20 -3.29 -12.12
C ALA A 57 18.99 -4.56 -12.41
N LEU A 58 19.74 -4.54 -13.50
CA LEU A 58 20.88 -5.43 -13.74
C LEU A 58 22.16 -4.69 -13.34
N THR A 59 23.04 -5.38 -12.61
CA THR A 59 24.31 -4.79 -12.18
C THR A 59 25.39 -5.85 -11.96
N ASP A 60 26.63 -5.49 -12.29
CA ASP A 60 27.86 -6.20 -11.93
C ASP A 60 28.52 -5.59 -10.66
N THR A 61 27.85 -4.65 -9.99
CA THR A 61 28.39 -4.04 -8.78
C THR A 61 28.46 -5.02 -7.63
N SER A 62 29.43 -4.85 -6.74
CA SER A 62 29.55 -5.65 -5.52
C SER A 62 28.81 -5.04 -4.34
N VAL A 63 28.43 -3.76 -4.43
CA VAL A 63 27.79 -3.02 -3.34
C VAL A 63 26.96 -1.85 -3.86
N PHE A 64 25.85 -1.61 -3.18
CA PHE A 64 25.14 -0.33 -3.23
C PHE A 64 25.32 0.44 -1.92
N GLU A 65 25.41 1.76 -2.03
CA GLU A 65 25.16 2.67 -0.92
C GLU A 65 24.01 3.61 -1.26
N PHE A 66 23.07 3.75 -0.34
CA PHE A 66 21.91 4.63 -0.49
C PHE A 66 21.98 5.65 0.64
N ASP A 67 22.05 6.93 0.30
CA ASP A 67 21.82 7.99 1.28
C ASP A 67 20.34 8.32 1.28
N VAL A 68 19.71 8.21 2.45
CA VAL A 68 18.27 8.40 2.60
C VAL A 68 17.97 9.27 3.81
N GLU A 69 16.86 9.98 3.73
CA GLU A 69 16.18 10.54 4.89
C GLU A 69 14.80 9.91 5.00
N LEU A 70 14.46 9.45 6.20
CA LEU A 70 13.25 8.69 6.47
C LEU A 70 12.46 9.39 7.56
N THR A 71 11.13 9.40 7.43
CA THR A 71 10.24 9.94 8.45
C THR A 71 9.12 8.95 8.74
N ARG A 72 8.91 8.65 10.01
CA ARG A 72 7.87 7.72 10.47
C ARG A 72 6.93 8.40 11.46
N ASP A 73 5.64 8.27 11.18
CA ASP A 73 4.59 8.67 12.10
C ASP A 73 4.30 7.54 13.09
N LEU A 74 4.22 7.88 14.37
CA LEU A 74 4.00 6.94 15.46
C LEU A 74 2.94 7.45 16.44
N LEU A 75 2.27 6.52 17.10
CA LEU A 75 1.44 6.80 18.26
C LEU A 75 2.32 7.02 19.50
N PRO A 76 1.86 7.74 20.52
CA PRO A 76 2.58 7.86 21.78
C PRO A 76 2.88 6.48 22.39
N ASP A 77 3.98 6.42 23.15
CA ASP A 77 4.47 5.21 23.82
C ASP A 77 4.82 4.01 22.89
N THR A 78 4.79 4.20 21.56
CA THR A 78 5.32 3.23 20.60
C THR A 78 6.79 3.50 20.30
N THR A 79 7.53 2.43 19.97
CA THR A 79 8.94 2.52 19.59
C THR A 79 9.13 2.06 18.16
N SER A 80 10.07 2.69 17.44
CA SER A 80 10.46 2.22 16.11
C SER A 80 11.69 1.32 16.20
N PRO A 81 11.68 0.13 15.58
CA PRO A 81 12.87 -0.69 15.41
C PRO A 81 13.76 -0.23 14.23
N GLY A 82 13.46 0.92 13.63
CA GLY A 82 14.06 1.41 12.39
C GLY A 82 13.24 1.05 11.15
N SER A 83 13.48 1.79 10.06
CA SER A 83 12.95 1.48 8.73
C SER A 83 13.74 0.35 8.09
N THR A 84 13.03 -0.59 7.46
CA THR A 84 13.65 -1.76 6.83
C THR A 84 13.61 -1.67 5.31
N PHE A 85 14.74 -1.95 4.67
CA PHE A 85 14.89 -2.18 3.24
C PHE A 85 15.23 -3.65 2.99
N ASP A 86 14.62 -4.25 1.97
CA ASP A 86 14.96 -5.60 1.54
C ASP A 86 15.80 -5.59 0.27
N LEU A 87 16.82 -6.42 0.26
CA LEU A 87 17.60 -6.74 -0.92
C LEU A 87 17.16 -8.11 -1.46
N VAL A 88 16.88 -8.18 -2.76
CA VAL A 88 16.66 -9.42 -3.49
C VAL A 88 17.73 -9.50 -4.58
N VAL A 89 18.43 -10.63 -4.66
CA VAL A 89 19.45 -10.89 -5.68
C VAL A 89 19.06 -12.16 -6.43
N ASP A 90 18.85 -12.05 -7.74
CA ASP A 90 18.41 -13.14 -8.61
C ASP A 90 17.19 -13.90 -8.04
N GLY A 91 16.23 -13.16 -7.50
CA GLY A 91 15.01 -13.67 -6.88
C GLY A 91 15.17 -14.16 -5.42
N VAL A 92 16.40 -14.21 -4.90
CA VAL A 92 16.69 -14.66 -3.53
C VAL A 92 16.73 -13.48 -2.57
N LEU A 93 15.82 -13.49 -1.60
CA LEU A 93 15.77 -12.51 -0.52
C LEU A 93 17.00 -12.64 0.39
N GLN A 94 17.68 -11.52 0.63
CA GLN A 94 18.84 -11.42 1.51
C GLN A 94 18.44 -10.93 2.91
N GLU A 95 19.43 -10.82 3.79
CA GLU A 95 19.24 -10.15 5.08
C GLU A 95 18.82 -8.67 4.86
N PRO A 96 17.85 -8.18 5.64
CA PRO A 96 17.38 -6.80 5.51
C PRO A 96 18.43 -5.81 6.00
N VAL A 97 18.42 -4.61 5.42
CA VAL A 97 19.23 -3.47 5.91
C VAL A 97 18.29 -2.47 6.59
N ARG A 98 18.68 -2.02 7.78
CA ARG A 98 17.87 -1.09 8.59
C ARG A 98 18.48 0.29 8.66
N ALA A 99 17.61 1.29 8.68
CA ALA A 99 17.96 2.70 8.81
C ALA A 99 17.26 3.32 10.03
N THR A 100 17.93 4.30 10.64
CA THR A 100 17.29 5.25 11.56
C THR A 100 16.37 6.18 10.79
N GLU A 101 15.39 6.75 11.48
CA GLU A 101 14.39 7.63 10.88
C GLU A 101 14.05 8.78 11.82
N ASN A 102 13.65 9.92 11.25
CA ASN A 102 12.99 10.97 11.99
C ASN A 102 11.65 10.43 12.50
N LEU A 103 11.31 10.67 13.77
CA LEU A 103 10.02 10.27 14.33
C LEU A 103 9.12 11.49 14.49
N VAL A 104 7.87 11.34 14.06
CA VAL A 104 6.79 12.27 14.35
C VAL A 104 5.78 11.53 15.21
N ILE A 105 5.76 11.83 16.51
CA ILE A 105 4.82 11.21 17.44
C ILE A 105 3.57 12.08 17.48
N VAL A 106 2.43 11.54 17.04
CA VAL A 106 1.15 12.25 17.01
C VAL A 106 0.18 11.57 17.96
N ASP A 107 -0.25 12.27 19.00
CA ASP A 107 -1.37 11.80 19.83
C ASP A 107 -2.68 11.99 19.04
N PRO A 108 -3.39 10.90 18.68
CA PRO A 108 -4.57 11.01 17.84
C PRO A 108 -5.81 11.56 18.58
N VAL A 109 -5.74 11.73 19.90
CA VAL A 109 -6.81 12.25 20.75
C VAL A 109 -6.61 13.75 21.02
N THR A 110 -5.40 14.16 21.41
CA THR A 110 -5.09 15.56 21.72
C THR A 110 -4.57 16.34 20.53
N LEU A 111 -4.13 15.65 19.46
CA LEU A 111 -3.44 16.18 18.29
C LEU A 111 -2.07 16.82 18.62
N GLU A 112 -1.54 16.58 19.82
CA GLU A 112 -0.18 16.98 20.16
C GLU A 112 0.82 16.24 19.27
N THR A 113 1.81 16.98 18.77
CA THR A 113 2.86 16.44 17.90
C THR A 113 4.23 16.69 18.49
N GLN A 114 5.06 15.64 18.54
CA GLN A 114 6.45 15.70 18.98
C GLN A 114 7.37 15.24 17.85
N PHE A 115 8.49 15.94 17.68
CA PHE A 115 9.46 15.68 16.62
C PHE A 115 10.78 15.20 17.20
N HIS A 116 11.26 14.05 16.73
CA HIS A 116 12.57 13.48 17.10
C HIS A 116 13.41 13.29 15.84
N PRO A 117 14.23 14.28 15.45
CA PRO A 117 15.05 14.19 14.26
C PRO A 117 16.22 13.21 14.43
N ALA A 118 16.49 12.41 13.40
CA ALA A 118 17.65 11.53 13.29
C ALA A 118 18.60 11.96 12.16
N GLY A 119 18.10 12.72 11.18
CA GLY A 119 18.86 13.16 10.00
C GLY A 119 19.09 12.04 8.98
N PRO A 120 19.84 12.34 7.90
CA PRO A 120 20.15 11.37 6.86
C PRO A 120 20.99 10.18 7.34
N THR A 121 20.84 9.05 6.68
CA THR A 121 21.61 7.83 6.94
C THR A 121 22.07 7.17 5.64
N THR A 122 23.24 6.53 5.68
CA THR A 122 23.77 5.75 4.56
C THR A 122 23.53 4.27 4.82
N LEU A 123 22.68 3.67 3.98
CA LEU A 123 22.46 2.23 3.92
C LEU A 123 23.51 1.60 3.01
N ARG A 124 23.99 0.40 3.35
CA ARG A 124 24.97 -0.35 2.55
C ARG A 124 24.44 -1.76 2.28
N PHE A 125 24.36 -2.13 1.00
CA PHE A 125 23.86 -3.43 0.55
C PHE A 125 25.00 -4.21 -0.10
N GLU A 126 25.51 -5.22 0.59
CA GLU A 126 26.58 -6.08 0.06
C GLU A 126 25.99 -7.13 -0.89
N LEU A 127 26.50 -7.17 -2.11
CA LEU A 127 26.16 -8.21 -3.09
C LEU A 127 27.24 -9.30 -3.16
N GLY A 128 28.42 -9.05 -2.59
CA GLY A 128 29.60 -9.89 -2.75
C GLY A 128 30.28 -9.70 -4.11
N GLU A 129 31.48 -10.27 -4.24
CA GLU A 129 32.29 -10.21 -5.47
C GLU A 129 31.53 -10.89 -6.63
N GLY A 130 31.20 -10.11 -7.66
CA GLY A 130 30.52 -10.59 -8.86
C GLY A 130 31.29 -10.22 -10.11
N ALA A 131 31.60 -11.19 -10.95
CA ALA A 131 32.19 -10.98 -12.28
C ALA A 131 31.13 -10.93 -13.40
N ALA A 132 29.85 -11.07 -13.07
CA ALA A 132 28.73 -11.12 -14.00
C ALA A 132 27.55 -10.27 -13.51
N ASP A 133 26.71 -9.85 -14.46
CA ASP A 133 25.46 -9.12 -14.18
C ASP A 133 24.49 -9.97 -13.36
N ARG A 134 23.93 -9.35 -12.33
CA ARG A 134 22.90 -9.93 -11.45
C ARG A 134 21.66 -9.06 -11.48
N ARG A 135 20.47 -9.68 -11.38
CA ARG A 135 19.23 -8.94 -11.17
C ARG A 135 19.12 -8.59 -9.70
N VAL A 136 18.98 -7.31 -9.40
CA VAL A 136 18.83 -6.80 -8.05
C VAL A 136 17.49 -6.08 -7.91
N GLU A 137 16.86 -6.29 -6.77
CA GLU A 137 15.73 -5.48 -6.31
C GLU A 137 16.05 -4.93 -4.93
N ILE A 138 15.88 -3.62 -4.73
CA ILE A 138 15.96 -2.99 -3.41
C ILE A 138 14.58 -2.42 -3.09
N TRP A 139 13.85 -3.10 -2.22
CA TRP A 139 12.50 -2.73 -1.82
C TRP A 139 12.52 -1.68 -0.72
N PHE A 140 11.73 -0.63 -0.90
CA PHE A 140 11.68 0.51 0.01
C PHE A 140 10.69 0.30 1.16
N PRO A 141 10.86 0.98 2.31
CA PRO A 141 10.04 0.77 3.49
C PRO A 141 8.53 0.94 3.26
N ALA A 142 7.72 0.10 3.91
CA ALA A 142 6.27 0.19 3.87
C ALA A 142 5.66 1.06 5.00
N SER A 143 6.48 1.48 5.96
CA SER A 143 6.05 2.14 7.20
C SER A 143 6.48 3.60 7.32
N SER A 144 7.36 4.07 6.44
CA SER A 144 8.05 5.36 6.61
C SER A 144 8.17 6.07 5.26
N MET A 145 7.99 7.39 5.27
CA MET A 145 8.22 8.24 4.11
C MET A 145 9.71 8.23 3.77
N LEU A 146 10.03 8.26 2.47
CA LEU A 146 11.40 8.17 1.97
C LEU A 146 11.76 9.39 1.11
N LYS A 147 12.87 10.06 1.47
CA LYS A 147 13.64 10.89 0.55
C LYS A 147 14.96 10.20 0.20
N LEU A 148 15.15 9.93 -1.08
CA LEU A 148 16.40 9.39 -1.61
C LEU A 148 17.34 10.54 -1.98
N LEU A 149 18.51 10.58 -1.34
CA LEU A 149 19.48 11.68 -1.47
C LEU A 149 20.57 11.35 -2.49
N ASP A 150 21.08 10.12 -2.47
CA ASP A 150 22.08 9.64 -3.42
C ASP A 150 22.03 8.10 -3.50
N VAL A 151 22.49 7.56 -4.63
CA VAL A 151 22.76 6.13 -4.81
C VAL A 151 24.15 5.99 -5.38
N ARG A 152 25.00 5.19 -4.75
CA ARG A 152 26.37 4.94 -5.20
C ARG A 152 26.64 3.47 -5.40
N ILE A 153 27.47 3.19 -6.40
CA ILE A 153 27.94 1.83 -6.71
C ILE A 153 29.47 1.77 -6.78
N ALA A 154 30.04 0.57 -6.79
CA ALA A 154 31.48 0.36 -6.93
C ALA A 154 32.03 0.97 -8.24
N ALA A 155 33.23 1.54 -8.20
CA ALA A 155 33.82 2.18 -9.38
C ALA A 155 34.07 1.16 -10.50
N GLY A 156 33.79 1.55 -11.75
CA GLY A 156 33.98 0.69 -12.92
C GLY A 156 32.91 -0.39 -13.12
N THR A 157 31.81 -0.33 -12.35
CA THR A 157 30.65 -1.22 -12.50
C THR A 157 29.49 -0.47 -13.17
N SER A 158 28.36 -1.13 -13.39
CA SER A 158 27.24 -0.60 -14.16
C SER A 158 25.90 -0.82 -13.47
N LEU A 159 24.95 0.05 -13.75
CA LEU A 159 23.55 -0.09 -13.38
C LEU A 159 22.71 0.05 -14.64
N ARG A 160 21.96 -0.98 -15.00
CA ARG A 160 21.15 -1.04 -16.23
C ARG A 160 19.72 -1.43 -15.90
N PRO A 161 18.73 -1.04 -16.71
CA PRO A 161 17.34 -1.38 -16.44
C PRO A 161 17.16 -2.90 -16.43
N ALA A 162 16.38 -3.41 -15.48
CA ALA A 162 15.95 -4.80 -15.52
C ALA A 162 15.01 -5.03 -16.73
N PRO A 163 14.99 -6.23 -17.34
CA PRO A 163 14.04 -6.54 -18.40
C PRO A 163 12.59 -6.36 -17.94
N VAL A 164 11.82 -5.54 -18.65
CA VAL A 164 10.37 -5.40 -18.44
C VAL A 164 9.67 -6.65 -18.97
N GLY A 165 8.91 -7.35 -18.13
CA GLY A 165 8.22 -8.57 -18.59
C GLY A 165 7.14 -9.12 -17.68
N ALA A 166 7.15 -8.82 -16.38
CA ALA A 166 6.11 -9.28 -15.46
C ALA A 166 4.79 -8.52 -15.70
N PRO A 167 3.64 -9.20 -15.85
CA PRO A 167 2.34 -8.57 -15.95
C PRO A 167 2.06 -7.68 -14.73
N LEU A 168 1.60 -6.45 -14.97
CA LEU A 168 1.32 -5.48 -13.90
C LEU A 168 0.03 -5.87 -13.16
N TRP A 169 0.12 -6.03 -11.85
CA TRP A 169 -1.00 -6.07 -10.94
C TRP A 169 -1.12 -4.73 -10.22
N VAL A 170 -2.27 -4.07 -10.40
CA VAL A 170 -2.61 -2.83 -9.70
C VAL A 170 -3.52 -3.17 -8.53
N HIS A 171 -3.04 -2.94 -7.32
CA HIS A 171 -3.83 -3.09 -6.11
C HIS A 171 -4.20 -1.70 -5.58
N HIS A 172 -5.48 -1.37 -5.44
CA HIS A 172 -5.93 -0.15 -4.76
C HIS A 172 -6.58 -0.53 -3.44
N GLY A 173 -6.24 0.20 -2.37
CA GLY A 173 -6.76 -0.10 -1.04
C GLY A 173 -6.48 0.98 -0.01
N SER A 174 -6.58 0.59 1.25
CA SER A 174 -6.44 1.43 2.44
C SER A 174 -5.08 1.27 3.12
N SER A 175 -5.00 1.64 4.40
CA SER A 175 -3.86 1.38 5.28
C SER A 175 -3.58 -0.12 5.45
N ILE A 176 -4.61 -0.97 5.38
CA ILE A 176 -4.48 -2.43 5.44
C ILE A 176 -3.68 -2.94 4.25
N SER A 177 -3.81 -2.31 3.08
CA SER A 177 -3.02 -2.62 1.89
C SER A 177 -1.66 -1.92 1.85
N GLN A 178 -1.53 -0.76 2.49
CA GLN A 178 -0.23 -0.10 2.67
C GLN A 178 0.71 -0.93 3.56
N CYS A 179 0.16 -1.62 4.57
CA CYS A 179 0.87 -2.54 5.46
C CYS A 179 1.97 -1.91 6.33
N SER A 180 1.70 -0.77 6.98
CA SER A 180 2.71 -0.07 7.81
C SER A 180 3.22 -0.88 9.03
N GLN A 181 2.52 -1.95 9.42
CA GLN A 181 2.89 -2.86 10.50
C GLN A 181 3.60 -4.14 10.00
N ALA A 182 3.94 -4.24 8.72
CA ALA A 182 4.78 -5.32 8.21
C ALA A 182 6.23 -5.15 8.71
N ASP A 183 6.89 -6.26 9.06
CA ASP A 183 8.28 -6.24 9.53
C ASP A 183 9.25 -5.81 8.43
N ARG A 184 8.94 -6.19 7.18
CA ARG A 184 9.78 -6.00 6.00
C ARG A 184 8.92 -5.57 4.80
N PRO A 185 9.45 -4.79 3.86
CA PRO A 185 8.68 -4.34 2.70
C PRO A 185 8.25 -5.47 1.76
N THR A 186 9.04 -6.54 1.64
CA THR A 186 8.63 -7.76 0.89
C THR A 186 7.63 -8.65 1.64
N GLU A 187 7.34 -8.33 2.91
CA GLU A 187 6.36 -9.02 3.76
C GLU A 187 5.06 -8.22 3.94
N THR A 188 4.85 -7.18 3.13
CA THR A 188 3.50 -6.62 2.94
C THR A 188 2.64 -7.65 2.18
N TRP A 189 1.36 -7.78 2.53
CA TRP A 189 0.54 -8.85 1.93
C TRP A 189 0.46 -8.75 0.39
N PRO A 190 0.40 -7.56 -0.26
CA PRO A 190 0.43 -7.48 -1.71
C PRO A 190 1.81 -7.84 -2.28
N ALA A 191 2.91 -7.47 -1.62
CA ALA A 191 4.25 -7.82 -2.10
C ALA A 191 4.50 -9.32 -2.04
N MET A 192 4.04 -10.00 -0.98
CA MET A 192 4.13 -11.46 -0.88
C MET A 192 3.39 -12.15 -2.02
N VAL A 193 2.14 -11.75 -2.29
CA VAL A 193 1.33 -12.31 -3.39
C VAL A 193 1.98 -12.03 -4.75
N ALA A 194 2.48 -10.80 -4.98
CA ALA A 194 3.10 -10.43 -6.25
C ALA A 194 4.39 -11.24 -6.51
N ARG A 195 5.21 -11.47 -5.49
CA ARG A 195 6.42 -12.29 -5.59
C ARG A 195 6.10 -13.76 -5.83
N GLU A 196 5.06 -14.28 -5.20
CA GLU A 196 4.62 -15.68 -5.38
C GLU A 196 4.03 -15.92 -6.79
N THR A 197 3.35 -14.93 -7.35
CA THR A 197 2.72 -14.99 -8.70
C THR A 197 3.64 -14.50 -9.82
N GLY A 198 4.84 -13.99 -9.50
CA GLY A 198 5.75 -13.43 -10.50
C GLY A 198 5.23 -12.14 -11.18
N ARG A 199 4.29 -11.43 -10.54
CA ARG A 199 3.67 -10.20 -11.06
C ARG A 199 4.46 -8.96 -10.63
N SER A 200 4.41 -7.92 -11.47
CA SER A 200 4.88 -6.61 -11.05
C SER A 200 3.78 -5.93 -10.23
N LEU A 201 4.08 -5.57 -8.99
CA LEU A 201 3.15 -4.87 -8.12
C LEU A 201 3.23 -3.36 -8.30
N LEU A 202 2.06 -2.73 -8.42
CA LEU A 202 1.83 -1.33 -8.08
C LEU A 202 0.78 -1.26 -6.97
N ASN A 203 1.23 -0.94 -5.75
CA ASN A 203 0.38 -0.87 -4.58
C ASN A 203 -0.10 0.56 -4.34
N LEU A 204 -1.34 0.84 -4.73
CA LEU A 204 -2.06 2.09 -4.49
C LEU A 204 -2.90 2.04 -3.20
N GLY A 205 -2.44 1.28 -2.20
CA GLY A 205 -2.95 1.31 -0.83
C GLY A 205 -2.48 2.56 -0.09
N ILE A 206 -3.39 3.50 0.18
CA ILE A 206 -3.07 4.80 0.80
C ILE A 206 -3.80 4.89 2.14
N GLY A 207 -3.03 4.98 3.24
CA GLY A 207 -3.57 4.98 4.59
C GLY A 207 -4.62 6.06 4.83
N GLY A 208 -5.86 5.67 5.16
CA GLY A 208 -6.96 6.60 5.45
C GLY A 208 -7.68 7.19 4.23
N HIS A 209 -7.20 6.95 3.01
CA HIS A 209 -7.66 7.65 1.81
C HIS A 209 -8.34 6.74 0.76
N CYS A 210 -8.72 5.51 1.10
CA CYS A 210 -9.53 4.69 0.19
C CYS A 210 -11.02 5.10 0.23
N GLN A 211 -11.33 6.21 -0.43
CA GLN A 211 -12.64 6.88 -0.37
C GLN A 211 -13.44 6.78 -1.69
N LEU A 212 -13.05 5.89 -2.61
CA LEU A 212 -13.60 5.82 -3.98
C LEU A 212 -13.39 7.11 -4.79
N ASP A 213 -12.25 7.78 -4.57
CA ASP A 213 -11.91 9.01 -5.28
C ASP A 213 -11.74 8.80 -6.78
N GLN A 214 -12.39 9.65 -7.56
CA GLN A 214 -12.34 9.62 -9.01
C GLN A 214 -10.95 9.90 -9.59
N PHE A 215 -10.06 10.55 -8.82
CA PHE A 215 -8.67 10.68 -9.23
C PHE A 215 -7.96 9.32 -9.26
N MET A 216 -8.21 8.49 -8.25
CA MET A 216 -7.64 7.14 -8.19
C MET A 216 -8.25 6.23 -9.25
N ALA A 217 -9.57 6.32 -9.50
CA ALA A 217 -10.23 5.56 -10.57
C ALA A 217 -9.58 5.83 -11.95
N ARG A 218 -9.36 7.11 -12.27
CA ARG A 218 -8.68 7.52 -13.53
C ARG A 218 -7.23 7.07 -13.59
N THR A 219 -6.52 7.11 -12.46
CA THR A 219 -5.17 6.55 -12.39
C THR A 219 -5.16 5.06 -12.71
N VAL A 220 -6.04 4.27 -12.09
CA VAL A 220 -6.15 2.82 -12.38
C VAL A 220 -6.52 2.58 -13.85
N ARG A 221 -7.47 3.36 -14.39
CA ARG A 221 -7.88 3.32 -15.80
C ARG A 221 -6.70 3.49 -16.77
N ASP A 222 -5.82 4.44 -16.49
CA ASP A 222 -4.73 4.84 -17.41
C ASP A 222 -3.49 3.95 -17.31
N LEU A 223 -3.40 3.08 -16.29
CA LEU A 223 -2.30 2.12 -16.11
C LEU A 223 -2.49 0.87 -16.97
N PRO A 224 -1.42 0.23 -17.48
CA PRO A 224 -1.50 -1.00 -18.27
C PRO A 224 -1.67 -2.24 -17.37
N ALA A 225 -2.69 -2.23 -16.51
CA ALA A 225 -2.97 -3.33 -15.58
C ALA A 225 -3.39 -4.59 -16.34
N SER A 226 -2.73 -5.71 -16.04
CA SER A 226 -3.15 -7.05 -16.46
C SER A 226 -4.14 -7.71 -15.48
N ALA A 227 -4.20 -7.15 -14.28
CA ALA A 227 -4.98 -7.63 -13.15
C ALA A 227 -5.20 -6.47 -12.19
N ILE A 228 -6.41 -6.35 -11.62
CA ILE A 228 -6.77 -5.28 -10.68
C ILE A 228 -7.43 -5.90 -9.46
N SER A 229 -7.11 -5.37 -8.28
CA SER A 229 -7.85 -5.66 -7.06
C SER A 229 -8.13 -4.39 -6.29
N LEU A 230 -9.34 -4.24 -5.77
CA LEU A 230 -9.84 -3.05 -5.08
C LEU A 230 -10.31 -3.43 -3.68
N GLU A 231 -9.53 -3.10 -2.64
CA GLU A 231 -9.91 -3.22 -1.22
C GLU A 231 -10.65 -1.96 -0.79
N LEU A 232 -11.97 -2.06 -0.63
CA LEU A 232 -12.85 -0.90 -0.57
C LEU A 232 -13.67 -0.84 0.72
N GLY A 233 -13.90 0.38 1.22
CA GLY A 233 -15.00 0.67 2.14
C GLY A 233 -14.61 0.90 3.60
N THR A 234 -13.49 0.35 4.08
CA THR A 234 -13.01 0.55 5.46
C THR A 234 -12.87 2.04 5.78
N ASN A 235 -12.17 2.82 4.94
CA ASN A 235 -11.98 4.25 5.20
C ASN A 235 -13.26 5.09 5.04
N VAL A 236 -14.21 4.65 4.20
CA VAL A 236 -15.53 5.29 4.09
C VAL A 236 -16.28 5.19 5.42
N VAL A 237 -16.21 4.04 6.09
CA VAL A 237 -16.80 3.85 7.42
C VAL A 237 -16.00 4.61 8.47
N ASN A 238 -14.68 4.46 8.51
CA ASN A 238 -13.84 5.09 9.54
C ASN A 238 -14.04 6.60 9.63
N PHE A 239 -14.18 7.28 8.49
CA PHE A 239 -14.35 8.73 8.41
C PHE A 239 -15.81 9.17 8.24
N ASP A 240 -16.77 8.24 8.20
CA ASP A 240 -18.20 8.52 7.99
C ASP A 240 -18.50 9.39 6.75
N THR A 241 -17.73 9.20 5.68
CA THR A 241 -17.72 10.13 4.53
C THR A 241 -18.91 9.95 3.58
N MET A 242 -19.57 8.79 3.65
CA MET A 242 -20.70 8.47 2.78
C MET A 242 -21.88 7.84 3.54
N ARG A 243 -23.06 8.05 2.98
CA ARG A 243 -24.26 7.27 3.27
C ARG A 243 -24.43 6.20 2.19
N GLU A 244 -25.20 5.16 2.48
CA GLU A 244 -25.46 4.03 1.58
C GLU A 244 -25.78 4.46 0.14
N ARG A 245 -26.71 5.41 -0.01
CA ARG A 245 -27.09 5.94 -1.34
C ARG A 245 -25.86 6.48 -2.10
N THR A 246 -24.95 7.16 -1.41
CA THR A 246 -23.73 7.74 -2.01
C THR A 246 -22.70 6.68 -2.30
N PHE A 247 -22.50 5.74 -1.39
CA PHE A 247 -21.55 4.65 -1.57
C PHE A 247 -21.85 3.82 -2.82
N ALA A 248 -23.10 3.40 -3.03
CA ALA A 248 -23.47 2.62 -4.22
C ALA A 248 -23.20 3.38 -5.53
N SER A 249 -23.56 4.67 -5.58
CA SER A 249 -23.29 5.52 -6.74
C SER A 249 -21.80 5.75 -6.98
N ALA A 250 -21.00 5.92 -5.92
CA ALA A 250 -19.57 6.12 -6.01
C ALA A 250 -18.86 4.84 -6.47
N PHE A 251 -19.29 3.67 -5.98
CA PHE A 251 -18.79 2.37 -6.41
C PHE A 251 -18.97 2.16 -7.91
N HIS A 252 -20.19 2.35 -8.42
CA HIS A 252 -20.46 2.20 -9.86
C HIS A 252 -19.66 3.19 -10.69
N GLY A 253 -19.62 4.48 -10.31
CA GLY A 253 -18.84 5.46 -11.05
C GLY A 253 -17.33 5.21 -11.00
N PHE A 254 -16.80 4.65 -9.91
CA PHE A 254 -15.40 4.24 -9.83
C PHE A 254 -15.14 3.06 -10.77
N LEU A 255 -15.97 2.03 -10.71
CA LEU A 255 -15.85 0.83 -11.54
C LEU A 255 -16.00 1.14 -13.03
N ASP A 256 -16.97 1.97 -13.41
CA ASP A 256 -17.18 2.40 -14.80
C ASP A 256 -15.94 3.12 -15.33
N THR A 257 -15.38 4.04 -14.54
CA THR A 257 -14.14 4.75 -14.92
C THR A 257 -12.97 3.78 -15.11
N VAL A 258 -12.84 2.76 -14.25
CA VAL A 258 -11.79 1.74 -14.43
C VAL A 258 -12.06 0.91 -15.69
N ARG A 259 -13.31 0.49 -15.93
CA ARG A 259 -13.73 -0.29 -17.10
C ARG A 259 -13.56 0.44 -18.42
N ASP A 260 -13.64 1.77 -18.45
CA ASP A 260 -13.34 2.57 -19.65
C ASP A 260 -11.92 2.32 -20.19
N GLY A 261 -10.95 2.03 -19.31
CA GLY A 261 -9.58 1.67 -19.67
C GLY A 261 -9.32 0.18 -19.69
N HIS A 262 -10.15 -0.59 -18.98
CA HIS A 262 -9.99 -2.02 -18.74
C HIS A 262 -11.27 -2.83 -19.03
N PRO A 263 -11.76 -2.90 -20.29
CA PRO A 263 -13.04 -3.53 -20.59
C PRO A 263 -13.12 -5.01 -20.21
N ASN A 264 -11.99 -5.73 -20.26
CA ASN A 264 -11.92 -7.18 -20.03
C ASN A 264 -10.92 -7.59 -18.94
N THR A 265 -10.17 -6.66 -18.36
CA THR A 265 -9.14 -6.98 -17.35
C THR A 265 -9.81 -7.58 -16.10
N PRO A 266 -9.31 -8.67 -15.51
CA PRO A 266 -9.90 -9.17 -14.27
C PRO A 266 -9.84 -8.15 -13.13
N ILE A 267 -10.97 -7.96 -12.44
CA ILE A 267 -11.10 -7.10 -11.26
C ILE A 267 -11.63 -7.93 -10.08
N ALA A 268 -10.88 -7.95 -8.99
CA ALA A 268 -11.32 -8.50 -7.71
C ALA A 268 -11.71 -7.37 -6.75
N ILE A 269 -12.97 -7.36 -6.30
CA ILE A 269 -13.44 -6.47 -5.23
C ILE A 269 -13.20 -7.18 -3.90
N VAL A 270 -12.30 -6.63 -3.09
CA VAL A 270 -12.04 -7.13 -1.74
C VAL A 270 -12.89 -6.31 -0.77
N THR A 271 -13.83 -6.97 -0.10
CA THR A 271 -14.68 -6.29 0.88
C THR A 271 -13.89 -5.99 2.18
N PRO A 272 -14.37 -5.11 3.07
CA PRO A 272 -13.66 -4.83 4.32
C PRO A 272 -13.34 -6.10 5.13
N VAL A 273 -12.13 -6.14 5.68
CA VAL A 273 -11.74 -7.10 6.73
C VAL A 273 -12.43 -6.74 8.06
N ILE A 274 -12.31 -7.60 9.06
CA ILE A 274 -12.94 -7.33 10.35
C ILE A 274 -12.38 -6.05 11.03
N CYS A 275 -13.27 -5.26 11.64
CA CYS A 275 -12.95 -4.29 12.69
C CYS A 275 -14.06 -4.41 13.74
N PRO A 276 -13.82 -5.10 14.87
CA PRO A 276 -14.91 -5.55 15.76
C PRO A 276 -15.86 -4.43 16.20
N VAL A 277 -15.32 -3.23 16.44
CA VAL A 277 -16.11 -2.08 16.90
C VAL A 277 -17.02 -1.50 15.82
N ALA A 278 -16.68 -1.65 14.54
CA ALA A 278 -17.40 -1.08 13.40
C ALA A 278 -18.25 -2.11 12.62
N GLU A 279 -18.31 -3.36 13.10
CA GLU A 279 -19.05 -4.44 12.43
C GLU A 279 -20.55 -4.13 12.31
N GLN A 280 -21.17 -3.73 13.42
CA GLN A 280 -22.61 -3.42 13.50
C GLN A 280 -22.88 -1.96 13.87
N GLN A 281 -21.86 -1.23 14.32
CA GLN A 281 -21.98 0.18 14.63
C GLN A 281 -21.45 0.99 13.46
N PRO A 282 -22.23 1.95 12.93
CA PRO A 282 -21.70 2.85 11.93
C PRO A 282 -20.52 3.65 12.46
N GLY A 283 -19.66 4.10 11.54
CA GLY A 283 -18.61 5.04 11.90
C GLY A 283 -19.13 6.41 12.36
N PRO A 284 -18.22 7.36 12.67
CA PRO A 284 -16.77 7.24 12.49
C PRO A 284 -16.11 6.32 13.52
N THR A 285 -14.91 5.86 13.20
CA THR A 285 -14.00 5.21 14.15
C THR A 285 -12.96 6.21 14.64
N LEU A 286 -12.73 6.26 15.94
CA LEU A 286 -11.76 7.12 16.59
C LEU A 286 -10.84 6.28 17.48
N PHE A 287 -9.68 6.83 17.83
CA PHE A 287 -8.85 6.25 18.88
C PHE A 287 -9.41 6.58 20.27
N ASP A 288 -9.33 5.61 21.18
CA ASP A 288 -9.57 5.79 22.61
C ASP A 288 -8.27 6.18 23.35
N ALA A 289 -8.34 6.33 24.67
CA ALA A 289 -7.18 6.71 25.49
C ALA A 289 -6.07 5.63 25.54
N ASN A 290 -6.35 4.41 25.08
CA ASN A 290 -5.37 3.32 24.95
C ASN A 290 -4.95 3.12 23.48
N TYR A 291 -5.28 4.08 22.61
CA TYR A 291 -5.04 4.03 21.18
C TYR A 291 -5.64 2.79 20.50
N GLN A 292 -6.77 2.30 21.00
CA GLN A 292 -7.60 1.31 20.33
C GLN A 292 -8.74 1.97 19.57
N MET A 293 -9.13 1.37 18.45
CA MET A 293 -10.28 1.83 17.68
C MET A 293 -11.57 1.66 18.48
N ARG A 294 -12.41 2.68 18.43
CA ARG A 294 -13.78 2.68 18.93
C ARG A 294 -14.71 3.43 17.99
N THR A 295 -15.97 3.08 18.01
CA THR A 295 -17.06 3.86 17.41
C THR A 295 -17.64 4.84 18.41
N ILE A 296 -18.41 5.81 17.91
CA ILE A 296 -19.22 6.71 18.74
C ILE A 296 -20.70 6.38 18.58
N GLU A 297 -21.45 6.55 19.67
CA GLU A 297 -22.90 6.43 19.59
C GLU A 297 -23.46 7.50 18.64
N ARG A 298 -24.33 7.06 17.74
CA ARG A 298 -24.95 7.91 16.73
C ARG A 298 -26.39 8.21 17.11
N PRO A 299 -26.81 9.49 17.10
CA PRO A 299 -28.23 9.84 17.27
C PRO A 299 -29.11 9.14 16.23
N ALA A 300 -30.28 8.64 16.65
CA ALA A 300 -31.18 7.86 15.80
C ALA A 300 -31.61 8.65 14.54
N GLU A 301 -31.76 9.96 14.66
CA GLU A 301 -32.13 10.88 13.56
C GLU A 301 -31.04 10.96 12.47
N LEU A 302 -29.79 10.62 12.80
CA LEU A 302 -28.64 10.61 11.88
C LEU A 302 -28.22 9.19 11.46
N ALA A 303 -28.93 8.15 11.91
CA ALA A 303 -28.60 6.75 11.65
C ALA A 303 -29.05 6.26 10.27
N ALA A 304 -30.05 6.92 9.67
CA ALA A 304 -30.59 6.51 8.38
C ALA A 304 -29.52 6.51 7.28
N GLY A 305 -29.24 5.33 6.72
CA GLY A 305 -28.24 5.13 5.67
C GLY A 305 -26.78 5.29 6.13
N ALA A 306 -26.52 5.37 7.43
CA ALA A 306 -25.16 5.31 7.97
C ALA A 306 -24.56 3.90 7.76
N LEU A 307 -23.26 3.83 7.52
CA LEU A 307 -22.60 2.61 7.08
C LEU A 307 -21.79 1.98 8.22
N SER A 308 -22.07 0.71 8.50
CA SER A 308 -21.20 -0.20 9.24
C SER A 308 -20.40 -1.07 8.26
N LEU A 309 -19.36 -1.77 8.73
CA LEU A 309 -18.60 -2.67 7.87
C LEU A 309 -19.45 -3.83 7.34
N THR A 310 -20.37 -4.37 8.15
CA THR A 310 -21.30 -5.41 7.67
C THR A 310 -22.15 -4.88 6.53
N ARG A 311 -22.68 -3.67 6.66
CA ARG A 311 -23.51 -3.09 5.61
C ARG A 311 -22.69 -2.83 4.33
N VAL A 312 -21.46 -2.37 4.45
CA VAL A 312 -20.57 -2.15 3.30
C VAL A 312 -20.22 -3.47 2.59
N ARG A 313 -19.94 -4.54 3.33
CA ARG A 313 -19.73 -5.88 2.74
C ARG A 313 -20.95 -6.33 1.92
N GLU A 314 -22.15 -6.22 2.48
CA GLU A 314 -23.40 -6.54 1.79
C GLU A 314 -23.60 -5.72 0.51
N LEU A 315 -23.33 -4.41 0.58
CA LEU A 315 -23.45 -3.51 -0.56
C LEU A 315 -22.45 -3.87 -1.66
N LEU A 316 -21.18 -4.08 -1.34
CA LEU A 316 -20.19 -4.46 -2.35
C LEU A 316 -20.55 -5.76 -3.06
N VAL A 317 -20.97 -6.80 -2.33
CA VAL A 317 -21.46 -8.06 -2.93
C VAL A 317 -22.65 -7.78 -3.85
N ARG A 318 -23.66 -7.05 -3.36
CA ARG A 318 -24.87 -6.72 -4.12
C ARG A 318 -24.55 -5.94 -5.40
N GLU A 319 -23.71 -4.91 -5.32
CA GLU A 319 -23.39 -4.06 -6.46
C GLU A 319 -22.55 -4.83 -7.50
N VAL A 320 -21.62 -5.70 -7.06
CA VAL A 320 -20.89 -6.61 -7.96
C VAL A 320 -21.84 -7.58 -8.67
N ASP A 321 -22.77 -8.19 -7.94
CA ASP A 321 -23.78 -9.10 -8.53
C ASP A 321 -24.64 -8.41 -9.60
N ILE A 322 -24.95 -7.12 -9.41
CA ILE A 322 -25.68 -6.32 -10.41
C ILE A 322 -24.83 -6.21 -11.69
N ARG A 323 -23.54 -5.85 -11.57
CA ARG A 323 -22.65 -5.69 -12.72
C ARG A 323 -22.39 -6.98 -13.48
N ILE A 324 -22.27 -8.10 -12.76
CA ILE A 324 -22.17 -9.43 -13.38
C ILE A 324 -23.44 -9.76 -14.18
N LYS A 325 -24.63 -9.47 -13.64
CA LYS A 325 -25.91 -9.67 -14.36
C LYS A 325 -26.06 -8.77 -15.58
N GLU A 326 -25.42 -7.60 -15.59
CA GLU A 326 -25.35 -6.69 -16.74
C GLU A 326 -24.31 -7.12 -17.78
N GLY A 327 -23.48 -8.13 -17.48
CA GLY A 327 -22.58 -8.78 -18.44
C GLY A 327 -21.09 -8.69 -18.11
N ASP A 328 -20.70 -8.01 -17.01
CA ASP A 328 -19.29 -7.95 -16.59
C ASP A 328 -18.86 -9.27 -15.91
N THR A 329 -18.44 -10.23 -16.73
CA THR A 329 -18.02 -11.58 -16.29
C THR A 329 -16.58 -11.64 -15.76
N ASN A 330 -15.83 -10.54 -15.83
CA ASN A 330 -14.44 -10.45 -15.34
C ASN A 330 -14.37 -9.73 -13.99
N LEU A 331 -15.47 -9.74 -13.23
CA LEU A 331 -15.59 -9.16 -11.89
C LEU A 331 -15.80 -10.28 -10.88
N SER A 332 -15.09 -10.21 -9.76
CA SER A 332 -15.21 -11.18 -8.66
C SER A 332 -15.22 -10.49 -7.31
N VAL A 333 -15.72 -11.17 -6.28
CA VAL A 333 -15.68 -10.71 -4.89
C VAL A 333 -14.76 -11.62 -4.09
N ILE A 334 -13.86 -11.02 -3.33
CA ILE A 334 -13.11 -11.67 -2.26
C ILE A 334 -13.70 -11.21 -0.93
N ASP A 335 -14.20 -12.16 -0.14
CA ASP A 335 -14.73 -11.88 1.19
C ASP A 335 -13.58 -11.47 2.14
N GLY A 336 -13.63 -10.22 2.59
CA GLY A 336 -12.67 -9.67 3.54
C GLY A 336 -12.60 -10.43 4.86
N LEU A 337 -13.71 -11.04 5.32
CA LEU A 337 -13.70 -11.85 6.54
C LEU A 337 -13.03 -13.21 6.34
N ALA A 338 -13.06 -13.75 5.12
CA ALA A 338 -12.28 -14.94 4.77
C ALA A 338 -10.78 -14.61 4.63
N LEU A 339 -10.45 -13.37 4.25
CA LEU A 339 -9.08 -12.88 4.17
C LEU A 339 -8.48 -12.63 5.57
N PHE A 340 -9.18 -11.85 6.41
CA PHE A 340 -8.82 -11.54 7.79
C PHE A 340 -10.10 -11.32 8.62
N GLY A 341 -10.41 -12.28 9.49
CA GLY A 341 -11.71 -12.40 10.17
C GLY A 341 -11.61 -12.45 11.70
N ALA A 342 -12.70 -12.88 12.34
CA ALA A 342 -12.83 -12.88 13.81
C ALA A 342 -11.73 -13.68 14.53
N ASP A 343 -11.30 -14.80 13.95
CA ASP A 343 -10.25 -15.65 14.53
C ASP A 343 -8.85 -15.01 14.47
N ASP A 344 -8.70 -13.93 13.70
CA ASP A 344 -7.44 -13.24 13.44
C ASP A 344 -7.32 -11.92 14.23
N VAL A 345 -8.35 -11.49 14.98
CA VAL A 345 -8.36 -10.21 15.74
C VAL A 345 -7.18 -10.08 16.70
N LYS A 346 -6.68 -11.20 17.23
CA LYS A 346 -5.46 -11.24 18.08
C LYS A 346 -4.20 -10.74 17.36
N ASP A 347 -4.20 -10.77 16.03
CA ASP A 347 -3.11 -10.33 15.18
C ASP A 347 -3.31 -8.87 14.73
N MET A 348 -4.04 -8.04 15.50
CA MET A 348 -4.19 -6.60 15.27
C MET A 348 -3.39 -5.76 16.27
N THR A 349 -2.96 -4.56 15.87
CA THR A 349 -2.21 -3.63 16.73
C THR A 349 -3.11 -2.63 17.48
N ASP A 350 -4.21 -2.22 16.85
CA ASP A 350 -5.07 -1.12 17.33
C ASP A 350 -6.57 -1.43 17.20
N GLY A 351 -6.92 -2.71 17.03
CA GLY A 351 -8.29 -3.15 16.78
C GLY A 351 -8.76 -2.97 15.32
N LEU A 352 -7.88 -2.54 14.41
CA LEU A 352 -8.15 -2.48 12.97
C LEU A 352 -7.01 -3.06 12.13
N HIS A 353 -5.77 -2.59 12.33
CA HIS A 353 -4.67 -2.91 11.45
C HIS A 353 -4.04 -4.26 11.81
N PRO A 354 -3.90 -5.20 10.85
CA PRO A 354 -3.12 -6.41 11.07
C PRO A 354 -1.66 -6.09 11.40
N ASN A 355 -1.05 -6.92 12.25
CA ASN A 355 0.38 -6.96 12.47
C ASN A 355 1.08 -7.81 11.39
N ALA A 356 2.40 -7.96 11.47
CA ALA A 356 3.17 -8.74 10.50
C ALA A 356 2.70 -10.21 10.35
N ALA A 357 2.28 -10.88 11.43
CA ALA A 357 1.74 -12.24 11.34
C ALA A 357 0.38 -12.25 10.61
N GLY A 358 -0.45 -11.24 10.88
CA GLY A 358 -1.71 -11.02 10.19
C GLY A 358 -1.52 -10.80 8.68
N TYR A 359 -0.57 -9.96 8.27
CA TYR A 359 -0.29 -9.74 6.84
C TYR A 359 0.23 -11.00 6.12
N ARG A 360 1.10 -11.80 6.76
CA ARG A 360 1.53 -13.10 6.19
C ARG A 360 0.35 -14.03 5.97
N ARG A 361 -0.60 -14.06 6.91
CA ARG A 361 -1.83 -14.85 6.80
C ARG A 361 -2.74 -14.34 5.67
N MET A 362 -2.90 -13.03 5.56
CA MET A 362 -3.66 -12.41 4.47
C MET A 362 -3.10 -12.80 3.10
N ALA A 363 -1.77 -12.70 2.90
CA ALA A 363 -1.16 -13.07 1.63
C ALA A 363 -1.46 -14.51 1.21
N GLY A 364 -1.26 -15.48 2.12
CA GLY A 364 -1.52 -16.88 1.82
C GLY A 364 -2.99 -17.18 1.51
N ARG A 365 -3.93 -16.47 2.16
CA ARG A 365 -5.37 -16.62 1.90
C ARG A 365 -5.81 -15.91 0.62
N PHE A 366 -5.26 -14.73 0.33
CA PHE A 366 -5.62 -13.94 -0.84
C PHE A 366 -5.41 -14.74 -2.13
N LEU A 367 -4.24 -15.37 -2.29
CA LEU A 367 -3.94 -16.13 -3.50
C LEU A 367 -4.95 -17.28 -3.69
N ALA A 368 -5.27 -18.02 -2.63
CA ALA A 368 -6.27 -19.09 -2.68
C ALA A 368 -7.67 -18.56 -3.05
N LEU A 369 -8.10 -17.44 -2.45
CA LEU A 369 -9.39 -16.81 -2.73
C LEU A 369 -9.47 -16.21 -4.14
N ALA A 370 -8.33 -15.80 -4.71
CA ALA A 370 -8.22 -15.29 -6.08
C ALA A 370 -8.13 -16.39 -7.15
N GLY A 371 -8.29 -17.67 -6.79
CA GLY A 371 -8.26 -18.80 -7.73
C GLY A 371 -6.88 -19.45 -7.89
N GLY A 372 -5.91 -19.13 -7.03
CA GLY A 372 -4.55 -19.67 -7.10
C GLY A 372 -3.72 -19.10 -8.25
N LEU A 373 -2.62 -19.76 -8.58
CA LEU A 373 -1.71 -19.38 -9.69
C LEU A 373 -2.36 -19.47 -11.08
N ASP A 374 -3.42 -20.26 -11.23
CA ASP A 374 -4.19 -20.34 -12.47
C ASP A 374 -5.35 -19.31 -12.50
N GLY A 375 -5.53 -18.57 -11.40
CA GLY A 375 -6.58 -17.59 -11.24
C GLY A 375 -6.28 -16.27 -11.98
N PRO A 376 -7.24 -15.33 -12.03
CA PRO A 376 -7.07 -14.09 -12.77
C PRO A 376 -5.97 -13.17 -12.21
N LEU A 377 -5.60 -13.36 -10.93
CA LEU A 377 -4.49 -12.69 -10.25
C LEU A 377 -3.26 -13.60 -10.06
N GLY A 378 -3.33 -14.84 -10.53
CA GLY A 378 -2.28 -15.87 -10.43
C GLY A 378 -1.10 -15.64 -11.35
#